data_AF-A0A916E8S1-F1
#
_entry.id   AF-A0A916E8S1-F1
#
_cell.length_a   1.000
_cell.length_b   1.000
_cell.length_c   1.000
_cell.angle_alpha   90.00
_cell.angle_beta   90.00
_cell.angle_gamma   90.00
#
_symmetry.space_group_name_H-M   'P 1'
#
loop_
_entity.id
_entity.type
_entity.pdbx_description
1 polymer ?
#
loop_
_entity_poly.entity_id
_entity_poly.type
_entity_poly.pdbx_seq_one_letter_code
_entity_poly.pdbx_strand_id
1 'polypeptide(L)'
;MNVDGEEESARPEETNSASNSGGKKRANEDTDSSASKKSKKHVQPEDSNILKKLIRELSSDTTRLSEIKEKRALYREAVREVESDRTFFDLYLKITNTEERSEKARNEVIFAYYYFGEELEKRLAHYRKTNEEHEAKKKLYDAVKDQLPKEVTKSAVRKKADRAGKVYDLFFRISDDKTQRLLFIQRIKSISATSISKLSDDDIKYVASQVRKNTRQN
;
A
#
# COMPACT_ATOMS: atom_id res chain seq x y z
N MET A 1 -55.48 33.80 28.79
CA MET A 1 -56.93 33.89 28.58
C MET A 1 -57.17 33.59 27.12
N ASN A 2 -57.78 32.44 26.84
CA ASN A 2 -58.23 32.00 25.52
C ASN A 2 -59.61 32.60 25.24
N VAL A 3 -59.93 32.89 23.98
CA VAL A 3 -61.26 32.61 23.40
C VAL A 3 -61.09 32.35 21.90
N ASP A 4 -61.66 31.23 21.47
CA ASP A 4 -61.77 30.64 20.14
C ASP A 4 -62.90 31.25 19.25
N GLY A 5 -62.98 30.78 18.00
CA GLY A 5 -64.17 30.83 17.12
C GLY A 5 -63.78 30.82 15.61
N GLU A 6 -63.68 29.66 14.95
CA GLU A 6 -64.71 28.91 14.16
C GLU A 6 -64.89 29.43 12.70
N GLU A 7 -64.45 28.62 11.70
CA GLU A 7 -65.26 27.92 10.63
C GLU A 7 -65.51 28.82 9.38
N GLU A 8 -65.59 28.41 8.10
CA GLU A 8 -65.65 27.15 7.35
C GLU A 8 -65.41 27.46 5.84
N SER A 9 -65.04 26.44 5.05
CA SER A 9 -65.44 26.18 3.64
C SER A 9 -65.15 27.15 2.46
N ALA A 10 -64.38 26.67 1.46
CA ALA A 10 -64.83 26.44 0.06
C ALA A 10 -63.68 26.55 -0.98
N ARG A 11 -63.55 25.50 -1.82
CA ARG A 11 -62.82 25.47 -3.11
C ARG A 11 -63.87 25.47 -4.24
N PRO A 12 -63.59 26.07 -5.42
CA PRO A 12 -63.32 25.29 -6.67
C PRO A 12 -62.16 25.91 -7.50
N GLU A 13 -61.30 25.17 -8.25
CA GLU A 13 -61.43 24.69 -9.66
C GLU A 13 -62.03 25.73 -10.64
N GLU A 14 -61.54 26.01 -11.85
CA GLU A 14 -60.46 25.55 -12.75
C GLU A 14 -60.30 26.63 -13.86
N THR A 15 -59.26 26.50 -14.70
CA THR A 15 -59.23 26.75 -16.18
C THR A 15 -58.14 27.69 -16.74
N ASN A 16 -57.24 27.04 -17.50
CA ASN A 16 -56.77 27.31 -18.85
C ASN A 16 -56.27 28.71 -19.27
N SER A 17 -54.98 28.76 -19.62
CA SER A 17 -54.48 29.61 -20.70
C SER A 17 -53.48 28.85 -21.56
N ALA A 18 -53.88 28.53 -22.79
CA ALA A 18 -53.00 28.15 -23.88
C ALA A 18 -52.86 29.35 -24.84
N SER A 19 -51.66 29.61 -25.35
CA SER A 19 -51.49 30.30 -26.64
C SER A 19 -50.22 29.82 -27.32
N ASN A 20 -50.38 29.55 -28.60
CA ASN A 20 -49.60 28.70 -29.47
C ASN A 20 -48.68 29.52 -30.41
N SER A 21 -47.77 28.78 -31.06
CA SER A 21 -47.06 29.07 -32.33
C SER A 21 -45.82 29.95 -32.26
N GLY A 22 -44.72 29.67 -32.94
CA GLY A 22 -44.41 28.65 -33.95
C GLY A 22 -43.20 29.15 -34.76
N GLY A 23 -42.28 28.26 -35.16
CA GLY A 23 -41.23 28.56 -36.13
C GLY A 23 -39.81 28.21 -35.66
N LYS A 24 -39.39 26.96 -35.88
CA LYS A 24 -37.99 26.54 -35.70
C LYS A 24 -37.40 26.21 -37.07
N LYS A 25 -36.43 27.00 -37.51
CA LYS A 25 -35.56 26.66 -38.65
C LYS A 25 -34.12 27.12 -38.38
N ARG A 26 -33.22 26.16 -38.63
CA ARG A 26 -31.78 26.23 -38.96
C ARG A 26 -30.77 25.94 -37.84
N ALA A 27 -29.83 25.09 -38.26
CA ALA A 27 -28.73 24.51 -37.54
C ALA A 27 -27.58 25.49 -37.35
N ASN A 28 -26.81 25.33 -36.28
CA ASN A 28 -25.37 25.10 -36.40
C ASN A 28 -24.81 24.42 -35.15
N GLU A 29 -23.74 23.73 -35.43
CA GLU A 29 -22.91 22.82 -34.65
C GLU A 29 -22.19 23.56 -33.51
N ASP A 30 -22.29 23.05 -32.27
CA ASP A 30 -21.33 23.35 -31.21
C ASP A 30 -20.84 22.01 -30.64
N THR A 31 -19.56 21.76 -30.89
CA THR A 31 -18.79 20.62 -30.39
C THR A 31 -18.68 20.74 -28.88
N ASP A 32 -19.42 19.91 -28.16
CA ASP A 32 -19.27 19.79 -26.71
C ASP A 32 -17.94 19.08 -26.43
N SER A 33 -16.92 19.87 -26.07
CA SER A 33 -15.59 19.41 -25.70
C SER A 33 -15.69 18.59 -24.41
N SER A 34 -15.98 17.30 -24.54
CA SER A 34 -15.86 16.38 -23.41
C SER A 34 -14.39 16.28 -23.02
N ALA A 35 -14.06 16.93 -21.90
CA ALA A 35 -12.75 16.86 -21.28
C ALA A 35 -12.42 15.39 -21.00
N SER A 36 -11.56 14.82 -21.86
CA SER A 36 -11.05 13.46 -21.71
C SER A 36 -10.23 13.38 -20.43
N LYS A 37 -10.88 12.94 -19.34
CA LYS A 37 -10.17 12.33 -18.21
C LYS A 37 -9.36 11.19 -18.78
N LYS A 38 -8.04 11.38 -18.92
CA LYS A 38 -7.09 10.31 -19.23
C LYS A 38 -7.30 9.19 -18.21
N SER A 39 -8.06 8.18 -18.60
CA SER A 39 -8.13 6.93 -17.88
C SER A 39 -6.73 6.34 -17.89
N LYS A 40 -6.20 6.10 -16.70
CA LYS A 40 -4.91 5.42 -16.53
C LYS A 40 -5.08 4.05 -17.18
N LYS A 41 -4.40 3.80 -18.30
CA LYS A 41 -4.47 2.55 -19.07
C LYS A 41 -4.34 1.38 -18.08
N HIS A 42 -5.35 0.52 -18.03
CA HIS A 42 -5.32 -0.68 -17.19
C HIS A 42 -4.21 -1.58 -17.73
N VAL A 43 -3.05 -1.54 -17.09
CA VAL A 43 -1.94 -2.44 -17.39
C VAL A 43 -2.30 -3.77 -16.74
N GLN A 44 -2.33 -4.84 -17.53
CA GLN A 44 -2.55 -6.18 -16.98
C GLN A 44 -1.47 -6.47 -15.93
N PRO A 45 -1.79 -7.08 -14.78
CA PRO A 45 -0.82 -7.40 -13.74
C PRO A 45 0.43 -8.14 -14.28
N GLU A 46 0.23 -8.95 -15.30
CA GLU A 46 1.23 -9.74 -16.05
C GLU A 46 2.21 -8.87 -16.85
N ASP A 47 1.91 -7.60 -17.10
CA ASP A 47 2.76 -6.67 -17.84
C ASP A 47 3.51 -5.70 -16.91
N SER A 48 3.16 -5.71 -15.62
CA SER A 48 3.72 -4.80 -14.65
C SER A 48 5.13 -5.22 -14.21
N ASN A 49 6.13 -4.42 -14.61
CA ASN A 49 7.53 -4.64 -14.24
C ASN A 49 7.74 -4.71 -12.72
N ILE A 50 6.99 -3.94 -11.94
CA ILE A 50 7.11 -3.94 -10.48
C ILE A 50 6.57 -5.25 -9.88
N LEU A 51 5.46 -5.78 -10.41
CA LEU A 51 4.87 -7.04 -9.93
C LEU A 51 5.76 -8.23 -10.30
N LYS A 52 6.24 -8.29 -11.54
CA LYS A 52 7.22 -9.31 -11.97
C LYS A 52 8.44 -9.33 -11.07
N LYS A 53 9.00 -8.15 -10.79
CA LYS A 53 10.18 -8.02 -9.93
C LYS A 53 9.90 -8.48 -8.50
N LEU A 54 8.76 -8.07 -7.93
CA LEU A 54 8.36 -8.46 -6.58
C LEU A 54 8.13 -9.97 -6.47
N ILE A 55 7.41 -10.57 -7.43
CA ILE A 55 7.17 -12.02 -7.48
C ILE A 55 8.51 -12.77 -7.56
N ARG A 56 9.42 -12.33 -8.45
CA ARG A 56 10.75 -12.93 -8.60
C ARG A 56 11.57 -12.87 -7.31
N GLU A 57 11.65 -11.69 -6.67
CA GLU A 57 12.39 -11.54 -5.41
C GLU A 57 11.80 -12.44 -4.32
N LEU A 58 10.47 -12.43 -4.12
CA LEU A 58 9.79 -13.25 -3.11
C LEU A 58 9.91 -14.75 -3.36
N SER A 59 9.99 -15.17 -4.63
CA SER A 59 10.11 -16.59 -5.01
C SER A 59 11.57 -17.09 -5.05
N SER A 60 12.56 -16.21 -4.82
CA SER A 60 13.97 -16.60 -4.87
C SER A 60 14.42 -17.30 -3.58
N ASP A 61 15.20 -18.38 -3.70
CA ASP A 61 15.74 -19.06 -2.53
C ASP A 61 16.84 -18.26 -1.84
N THR A 62 16.66 -18.04 -0.53
CA THR A 62 17.56 -17.23 0.31
C THR A 62 18.92 -17.93 0.56
N THR A 63 18.99 -19.25 0.39
CA THR A 63 20.16 -20.11 0.66
C THR A 63 21.38 -19.73 -0.19
N ARG A 64 21.19 -19.18 -1.40
CA ARG A 64 22.31 -18.75 -2.26
C ARG A 64 23.11 -17.56 -1.70
N LEU A 65 22.59 -16.83 -0.70
CA LEU A 65 23.27 -15.68 -0.11
C LEU A 65 24.20 -16.05 1.06
N SER A 66 23.98 -17.18 1.74
CA SER A 66 24.88 -17.67 2.80
C SER A 66 26.19 -18.21 2.24
N GLU A 67 26.14 -18.90 1.10
CA GLU A 67 27.33 -19.42 0.41
C GLU A 67 28.29 -18.30 -0.03
N ILE A 68 27.74 -17.17 -0.50
CA ILE A 68 28.54 -15.99 -0.87
C ILE A 68 29.20 -15.37 0.37
N LYS A 69 28.51 -15.36 1.52
CA LYS A 69 29.04 -14.82 2.78
C LYS A 69 30.14 -15.67 3.40
N GLU A 70 30.00 -16.99 3.35
CA GLU A 70 31.01 -17.93 3.84
C GLU A 70 32.29 -17.81 3.03
N LYS A 71 32.17 -17.73 1.69
CA LYS A 71 33.30 -17.46 0.81
C LYS A 71 34.01 -16.15 1.17
N ARG A 72 33.26 -15.12 1.58
CA ARG A 72 33.76 -13.79 1.96
C ARG A 72 34.47 -13.74 3.32
N ALA A 73 34.08 -14.58 4.28
CA ALA A 73 34.72 -14.69 5.58
C ALA A 73 36.14 -15.27 5.45
N LEU A 74 36.30 -16.30 4.60
CA LEU A 74 37.58 -16.94 4.30
C LEU A 74 38.61 -15.95 3.70
N TYR A 75 38.16 -15.01 2.86
CA TYR A 75 39.08 -14.02 2.26
C TYR A 75 39.45 -12.86 3.19
N ARG A 76 38.61 -12.53 4.20
CA ARG A 76 38.90 -11.45 5.16
C ARG A 76 40.02 -11.81 6.12
N GLU A 77 40.17 -13.10 6.45
CA GLU A 77 41.26 -13.63 7.27
C GLU A 77 42.61 -13.53 6.53
N ALA A 78 42.61 -13.55 5.19
CA ALA A 78 43.81 -13.56 4.37
C ALA A 78 44.46 -12.19 4.12
N VAL A 79 43.79 -11.06 4.39
CA VAL A 79 44.23 -9.70 3.99
C VAL A 79 44.51 -8.81 5.21
N ARG A 80 45.09 -9.35 6.28
CA ARG A 80 45.57 -8.54 7.40
C ARG A 80 46.92 -7.85 7.15
N GLU A 81 47.54 -8.04 5.99
CA GLU A 81 48.78 -7.36 5.63
C GLU A 81 48.62 -6.61 4.31
N VAL A 82 48.50 -5.28 4.40
CA VAL A 82 49.25 -4.26 3.65
C VAL A 82 48.50 -2.94 3.79
N GLU A 83 49.15 -2.00 4.45
CA GLU A 83 48.76 -0.61 4.56
C GLU A 83 49.24 0.15 3.30
N SER A 84 48.43 1.07 2.77
CA SER A 84 48.69 2.03 1.68
C SER A 84 48.59 1.57 0.21
N ASP A 85 47.36 1.58 -0.31
CA ASP A 85 46.86 2.42 -1.41
C ASP A 85 45.40 1.98 -1.63
N ARG A 86 44.46 2.90 -1.89
CA ARG A 86 43.07 2.47 -2.17
C ARG A 86 43.05 1.71 -3.50
N THR A 87 43.19 0.40 -3.44
CA THR A 87 43.17 -0.45 -4.62
C THR A 87 41.75 -0.48 -5.20
N PHE A 88 41.62 -0.78 -6.50
CA PHE A 88 40.30 -1.04 -7.09
C PHE A 88 39.55 -2.17 -6.36
N PHE A 89 40.30 -3.11 -5.77
CA PHE A 89 39.74 -4.17 -4.94
C PHE A 89 39.11 -3.63 -3.64
N ASP A 90 39.77 -2.72 -2.93
CA ASP A 90 39.21 -2.10 -1.72
C ASP A 90 37.96 -1.28 -2.02
N LEU A 91 37.98 -0.55 -3.14
CA LEU A 91 36.83 0.22 -3.61
C LEU A 91 35.66 -0.71 -3.97
N TYR A 92 35.91 -1.81 -4.69
CA TYR A 92 34.90 -2.82 -5.01
C TYR A 92 34.30 -3.43 -3.73
N LEU A 93 35.15 -3.86 -2.78
CA LEU A 93 34.69 -4.44 -1.52
C LEU A 93 33.85 -3.45 -0.71
N LYS A 94 34.24 -2.17 -0.69
CA LYS A 94 33.49 -1.09 -0.05
C LYS A 94 32.12 -0.89 -0.69
N ILE A 95 32.03 -0.90 -2.02
CA ILE A 95 30.76 -0.81 -2.76
C ILE A 95 29.86 -1.98 -2.37
N THR A 96 30.33 -3.22 -2.49
CA THR A 96 29.52 -4.41 -2.20
C THR A 96 29.05 -4.45 -0.74
N ASN A 97 29.90 -4.07 0.22
CA ASN A 97 29.49 -3.96 1.63
C ASN A 97 28.42 -2.90 1.85
N THR A 98 28.54 -1.75 1.16
CA THR A 98 27.59 -0.65 1.27
C THR A 98 26.25 -1.02 0.65
N GLU A 99 26.25 -1.71 -0.49
CA GLU A 99 25.05 -2.25 -1.14
C GLU A 99 24.34 -3.27 -0.25
N GLU A 100 25.07 -4.21 0.35
CA GLU A 100 24.50 -5.19 1.29
C GLU A 100 23.88 -4.49 2.51
N ARG A 101 24.55 -3.46 3.05
CA ARG A 101 23.99 -2.67 4.16
C ARG A 101 22.74 -1.91 3.74
N SER A 102 22.70 -1.40 2.52
CA SER A 102 21.54 -0.73 1.92
C SER A 102 20.35 -1.68 1.78
N GLU A 103 20.58 -2.93 1.34
CA GLU A 103 19.56 -3.98 1.31
C GLU A 103 19.02 -4.30 2.70
N LYS A 104 19.89 -4.51 3.69
CA LYS A 104 19.49 -4.78 5.08
C LYS A 104 18.65 -3.64 5.66
N ALA A 105 19.09 -2.40 5.49
CA ALA A 105 18.35 -1.24 5.97
C ALA A 105 16.95 -1.13 5.32
N ARG A 106 16.82 -1.46 4.03
CA ARG A 106 15.50 -1.54 3.37
C ARG A 106 14.62 -2.61 4.01
N ASN A 107 15.17 -3.79 4.29
CA ASN A 107 14.44 -4.88 4.90
C ASN A 107 14.01 -4.56 6.33
N GLU A 108 14.87 -3.91 7.12
CA GLU A 108 14.52 -3.42 8.46
C GLU A 108 13.35 -2.44 8.43
N VAL A 109 13.30 -1.54 7.44
CA VAL A 109 12.15 -0.65 7.25
C VAL A 109 10.88 -1.44 6.92
N ILE A 110 10.97 -2.45 6.04
CA ILE A 110 9.82 -3.31 5.71
C ILE A 110 9.35 -4.10 6.93
N PHE A 111 10.27 -4.65 7.73
CA PHE A 111 9.93 -5.31 9.00
C PHE A 111 9.21 -4.36 9.96
N ALA A 112 9.69 -3.13 10.12
CA ALA A 112 9.04 -2.15 10.99
C ALA A 112 7.60 -1.86 10.53
N TYR A 113 7.36 -1.71 9.22
CA TYR A 113 6.00 -1.55 8.68
C TYR A 113 5.16 -2.82 8.84
N TYR A 114 5.74 -4.01 8.64
CA TYR A 114 5.03 -5.28 8.83
C TYR A 114 4.55 -5.45 10.27
N TYR A 115 5.44 -5.27 11.26
CA TYR A 115 5.07 -5.39 12.67
C TYR A 115 4.08 -4.31 13.10
N PHE A 116 4.25 -3.08 12.60
CA PHE A 116 3.28 -2.03 12.87
C PHE A 116 1.90 -2.38 12.28
N GLY A 117 1.84 -2.93 11.07
CA GLY A 117 0.60 -3.38 10.45
C GLY A 117 -0.05 -4.55 11.19
N GLU A 118 0.74 -5.53 11.63
CA GLU A 118 0.27 -6.66 12.45
C GLU A 118 -0.41 -6.16 13.74
N GLU A 119 0.20 -5.19 14.42
CA GLU A 119 -0.34 -4.62 15.65
C GLU A 119 -1.60 -3.76 15.40
N LEU A 120 -1.63 -3.00 14.30
CA LEU A 120 -2.82 -2.24 13.89
C LEU A 120 -4.02 -3.16 13.65
N GLU A 121 -3.83 -4.28 12.95
CA GLU A 121 -4.91 -5.24 12.68
C GLU A 121 -5.41 -5.92 13.95
N LYS A 122 -4.52 -6.31 14.88
CA LYS A 122 -4.92 -6.86 16.19
C LYS A 122 -5.79 -5.88 16.98
N ARG A 123 -5.36 -4.61 17.08
CA ARG A 123 -6.10 -3.57 17.81
C ARG A 123 -7.41 -3.21 17.11
N LEU A 124 -7.42 -3.16 15.78
CA LEU A 124 -8.63 -2.91 15.00
C LEU A 124 -9.66 -4.03 15.20
N ALA A 125 -9.22 -5.29 15.18
CA ALA A 125 -10.08 -6.44 15.45
C ALA A 125 -10.69 -6.38 16.86
N HIS A 126 -9.95 -5.90 17.86
CA HIS A 126 -10.49 -5.66 19.20
C HIS A 126 -11.58 -4.59 19.19
N TYR A 127 -11.35 -3.43 18.57
CA TYR A 127 -12.36 -2.35 18.53
C TYR A 127 -13.61 -2.74 17.73
N ARG A 128 -13.47 -3.53 16.67
CA ARG A 128 -14.60 -4.04 15.86
C ARG A 128 -15.59 -4.90 16.66
N LYS A 129 -15.20 -5.45 17.81
CA LYS A 129 -16.09 -6.27 18.65
C LYS A 129 -17.26 -5.48 19.24
N THR A 130 -17.06 -4.18 19.48
CA THR A 130 -18.03 -3.34 20.22
C THR A 130 -18.37 -2.03 19.50
N ASN A 131 -17.85 -1.83 18.28
CA ASN A 131 -18.00 -0.57 17.54
C ASN A 131 -18.21 -0.86 16.06
N GLU A 132 -18.97 0.00 15.38
CA GLU A 132 -19.04 0.02 13.92
C GLU A 132 -17.67 0.34 13.29
N GLU A 133 -17.49 -0.04 12.03
CA GLU A 133 -16.20 0.05 11.31
C GLU A 133 -15.57 1.45 11.35
N HIS A 134 -16.38 2.51 11.19
CA HIS A 134 -15.91 3.89 11.24
C HIS A 134 -15.37 4.27 12.63
N GLU A 135 -16.13 3.95 13.69
CA GLU A 135 -15.75 4.24 15.07
C GLU A 135 -14.56 3.39 15.54
N ALA A 136 -14.48 2.13 15.10
CA ALA A 136 -13.35 1.26 15.38
C ALA A 136 -12.04 1.83 14.79
N LYS A 137 -12.08 2.32 13.54
CA LYS A 137 -10.93 2.98 12.91
C LYS A 137 -10.57 4.29 13.59
N LYS A 138 -11.56 5.11 13.96
CA LYS A 138 -11.33 6.35 14.69
C LYS A 138 -10.61 6.09 16.01
N LYS A 139 -11.13 5.15 16.82
CA LYS A 139 -10.51 4.71 18.08
C LYS A 139 -9.09 4.19 17.89
N LEU A 140 -8.86 3.39 16.85
CA LEU A 140 -7.51 2.92 16.51
C LEU A 140 -6.54 4.07 16.27
N TYR A 141 -6.91 5.02 15.41
CA TYR A 141 -6.03 6.13 15.05
C TYR A 141 -5.77 7.10 16.20
N ASP A 142 -6.78 7.37 17.03
CA ASP A 142 -6.61 8.18 18.22
C ASP A 142 -5.68 7.46 19.23
N ALA A 143 -5.88 6.16 19.48
CA ALA A 143 -5.01 5.37 20.37
C ALA A 143 -3.54 5.30 19.89
N VAL A 144 -3.31 5.24 18.57
CA VAL A 144 -1.95 5.31 18.01
C VAL A 144 -1.38 6.72 18.18
N LYS A 145 -2.18 7.75 17.93
CA LYS A 145 -1.73 9.14 18.04
C LYS A 145 -1.38 9.53 19.49
N ASP A 146 -2.10 9.00 20.47
CA ASP A 146 -1.87 9.25 21.89
C ASP A 146 -0.52 8.69 22.39
N GLN A 147 0.02 7.68 21.71
CA GLN A 147 1.33 7.08 22.01
C GLN A 147 2.50 7.80 21.32
N LEU A 148 2.24 8.87 20.55
CA LEU A 148 3.23 9.54 19.72
C LEU A 148 3.44 11.01 20.14
N PRO A 149 4.63 11.58 19.90
CA PRO A 149 4.91 12.98 20.18
C PRO A 149 3.88 13.93 19.57
N LYS A 150 3.63 15.06 20.24
CA LYS A 150 2.57 16.01 19.86
C LYS A 150 2.76 16.54 18.43
N GLU A 151 4.00 16.68 18.00
CA GLU A 151 4.44 17.17 16.69
C GLU A 151 4.01 16.26 15.54
N VAL A 152 3.80 14.96 15.80
CA VAL A 152 3.35 14.01 14.78
C VAL A 152 1.88 14.27 14.45
N THR A 153 1.57 14.70 13.23
CA THR A 153 0.18 15.00 12.85
C THR A 153 -0.67 13.73 12.70
N LYS A 154 -1.99 13.84 12.90
CA LYS A 154 -2.94 12.73 12.64
C LYS A 154 -2.83 12.21 11.21
N SER A 155 -2.60 13.10 10.24
CA SER A 155 -2.43 12.73 8.83
C SER A 155 -1.14 11.94 8.58
N ALA A 156 -0.04 12.25 9.28
CA ALA A 156 1.18 11.46 9.22
C ALA A 156 1.00 10.05 9.80
N VAL A 157 0.27 9.94 10.93
CA VAL A 157 -0.09 8.65 11.53
C VAL A 157 -0.89 7.81 10.54
N ARG A 158 -1.98 8.36 9.99
CA ARG A 158 -2.83 7.65 9.01
C ARG A 158 -2.02 7.18 7.81
N LYS A 159 -1.18 8.03 7.21
CA LYS A 159 -0.31 7.63 6.08
C LYS A 159 0.63 6.48 6.41
N LYS A 160 1.25 6.48 7.59
CA LYS A 160 2.12 5.38 8.03
C LYS A 160 1.33 4.10 8.28
N ALA A 161 0.16 4.21 8.88
CA ALA A 161 -0.72 3.07 9.15
C ALA A 161 -1.30 2.46 7.88
N ASP A 162 -1.75 3.25 6.91
CA ASP A 162 -2.24 2.77 5.61
C ASP A 162 -1.13 1.99 4.87
N ARG A 163 0.10 2.52 4.88
CA ARG A 163 1.27 1.83 4.33
C ARG A 163 1.58 0.54 5.08
N ALA A 164 1.53 0.56 6.41
CA ALA A 164 1.75 -0.61 7.25
C ALA A 164 0.72 -1.71 6.97
N GLY A 165 -0.56 -1.35 6.85
CA GLY A 165 -1.65 -2.26 6.49
C GLY A 165 -1.40 -2.94 5.15
N LYS A 166 -1.01 -2.20 4.11
CA LYS A 166 -0.65 -2.77 2.79
C LYS A 166 0.54 -3.72 2.85
N VAL A 167 1.58 -3.37 3.61
CA VAL A 167 2.75 -4.23 3.81
C VAL A 167 2.35 -5.52 4.52
N TYR A 168 1.61 -5.41 5.63
CA TYR A 168 1.14 -6.57 6.38
C TYR A 168 0.24 -7.48 5.53
N ASP A 169 -0.76 -6.91 4.83
CA ASP A 169 -1.70 -7.64 4.00
C ASP A 169 -1.00 -8.46 2.90
N LEU A 170 0.03 -7.90 2.25
CA LEU A 170 0.81 -8.63 1.25
C LEU A 170 1.43 -9.92 1.83
N PHE A 171 2.19 -9.81 2.92
CA PHE A 171 2.87 -10.98 3.49
C PHE A 171 1.91 -11.95 4.15
N PHE A 172 0.88 -11.45 4.82
CA PHE A 172 -0.17 -12.27 5.41
C PHE A 172 -0.87 -13.13 4.34
N ARG A 173 -1.17 -12.57 3.16
CA ARG A 173 -1.79 -13.33 2.06
C ARG A 173 -0.87 -14.35 1.40
N ILE A 174 0.44 -14.16 1.48
CA ILE A 174 1.42 -15.10 0.94
C ILE A 174 1.48 -16.37 1.79
N SER A 175 1.50 -16.26 3.12
CA SER A 175 1.63 -17.42 4.01
C SER A 175 0.89 -17.20 5.32
N ASP A 176 0.33 -18.25 5.89
CA ASP A 176 -0.22 -18.24 7.25
C ASP A 176 0.88 -18.40 8.32
N ASP A 177 2.04 -18.96 7.93
CA ASP A 177 3.18 -19.16 8.82
C ASP A 177 4.00 -17.88 9.00
N LYS A 178 4.16 -17.45 10.25
CA LYS A 178 4.88 -16.21 10.60
C LYS A 178 6.35 -16.27 10.19
N THR A 179 7.03 -17.40 10.36
CA THR A 179 8.45 -17.56 10.03
C THR A 179 8.66 -17.40 8.52
N GLN A 180 7.82 -18.02 7.70
CA GLN A 180 7.82 -17.88 6.25
C GLN A 180 7.60 -16.42 5.82
N ARG A 181 6.68 -15.68 6.45
CA ARG A 181 6.51 -14.24 6.17
C ARG A 181 7.79 -13.45 6.37
N LEU A 182 8.51 -13.72 7.46
CA LEU A 182 9.79 -13.04 7.73
C LEU A 182 10.85 -13.41 6.70
N LEU A 183 10.91 -14.67 6.27
CA LEU A 183 11.80 -15.10 5.18
C LEU A 183 11.47 -14.39 3.86
N PHE A 184 10.19 -14.23 3.52
CA PHE A 184 9.76 -13.48 2.34
C PHE A 184 10.20 -12.01 2.41
N ILE A 185 10.10 -11.37 3.57
CA ILE A 185 10.60 -9.99 3.76
C ILE A 185 12.11 -9.93 3.50
N GLN A 186 12.89 -10.90 4.01
CA GLN A 186 14.35 -10.93 3.80
C GLN A 186 14.76 -11.11 2.33
N ARG A 187 13.92 -11.75 1.51
CA ARG A 187 14.18 -11.96 0.08
C ARG A 187 14.03 -10.68 -0.75
N ILE A 188 13.37 -9.65 -0.22
CA ILE A 188 13.29 -8.36 -0.90
C ILE A 188 14.68 -7.73 -0.93
N LYS A 189 15.08 -7.27 -2.12
CA LYS A 189 16.36 -6.61 -2.36
C LYS A 189 16.17 -5.17 -2.80
N SER A 190 15.18 -4.93 -3.65
CA SER A 190 15.07 -3.65 -4.37
C SER A 190 13.73 -2.94 -4.20
N ILE A 191 12.71 -3.63 -3.71
CA ILE A 191 11.38 -3.08 -3.49
C ILE A 191 11.34 -2.35 -2.15
N SER A 192 10.73 -1.17 -2.09
CA SER A 192 10.55 -0.41 -0.84
C SER A 192 9.15 -0.61 -0.26
N ALA A 193 8.99 -0.37 1.05
CA ALA A 193 7.67 -0.32 1.69
C ALA A 193 6.73 0.70 1.02
N THR A 194 7.27 1.82 0.54
CA THR A 194 6.51 2.83 -0.21
C THR A 194 6.01 2.27 -1.54
N SER A 195 6.83 1.48 -2.24
CA SER A 195 6.43 0.80 -3.48
C SER A 195 5.33 -0.22 -3.22
N ILE A 196 5.44 -1.01 -2.15
CA ILE A 196 4.40 -1.97 -1.74
C ILE A 196 3.08 -1.25 -1.43
N SER A 197 3.11 -0.10 -0.73
CA SER A 197 1.89 0.65 -0.41
C SER A 197 1.14 1.23 -1.61
N LYS A 198 1.77 1.28 -2.79
CA LYS A 198 1.14 1.75 -4.03
C LYS A 198 0.40 0.64 -4.78
N LEU A 199 0.53 -0.60 -4.33
CA LEU A 199 -0.17 -1.74 -4.92
C LEU A 199 -1.67 -1.67 -4.63
N SER A 200 -2.48 -1.94 -5.64
CA SER A 200 -3.91 -2.16 -5.45
C SER A 200 -4.16 -3.46 -4.68
N ASP A 201 -5.37 -3.63 -4.17
CA ASP A 201 -5.72 -4.88 -3.47
C ASP A 201 -5.66 -6.08 -4.43
N ASP A 202 -5.99 -5.88 -5.71
CA ASP A 202 -5.93 -6.93 -6.72
C ASP A 202 -4.48 -7.24 -7.11
N ASP A 203 -3.58 -6.25 -7.18
CA ASP A 203 -2.15 -6.48 -7.34
C ASP A 203 -1.58 -7.30 -6.17
N ILE A 204 -1.98 -6.98 -4.94
CA ILE A 204 -1.55 -7.70 -3.74
C ILE A 204 -2.03 -9.15 -3.79
N LYS A 205 -3.31 -9.38 -4.11
CA LYS A 205 -3.88 -10.74 -4.27
C LYS A 205 -3.15 -11.50 -5.37
N TYR A 206 -2.87 -10.86 -6.50
CA TYR A 206 -2.18 -11.45 -7.63
C TYR A 206 -0.76 -11.90 -7.24
N VAL A 207 0.05 -11.00 -6.67
CA VAL A 207 1.42 -11.32 -6.22
C VAL A 207 1.40 -12.46 -5.21
N ALA A 208 0.52 -12.40 -4.21
CA ALA A 208 0.42 -13.44 -3.20
C ALA A 208 0.07 -14.81 -3.81
N SER A 209 -0.86 -14.85 -4.77
CA SER A 209 -1.23 -16.07 -5.48
C SER A 209 -0.06 -16.66 -6.27
N GLN A 210 0.70 -15.83 -6.99
CA GLN A 210 1.86 -16.30 -7.78
C GLN A 210 2.97 -16.84 -6.88
N VAL A 211 3.33 -16.13 -5.81
CA VAL A 211 4.38 -16.58 -4.87
C VAL A 211 4.00 -17.89 -4.19
N ARG A 212 2.72 -18.04 -3.80
CA ARG A 212 2.20 -19.30 -3.22
C ARG A 212 2.28 -20.48 -4.18
N LYS A 213 1.97 -20.26 -5.46
CA LYS A 213 2.09 -21.29 -6.50
C LYS A 213 3.55 -21.73 -6.66
N ASN A 214 4.47 -20.77 -6.77
CA ASN A 214 5.90 -21.07 -6.93
C ASN A 214 6.49 -21.82 -5.73
N THR A 215 6.08 -21.46 -4.50
CA THR A 215 6.59 -22.12 -3.28
C THR A 215 6.13 -23.58 -3.14
N ARG A 216 5.03 -23.98 -3.79
CA ARG A 216 4.55 -25.38 -3.80
C ARG A 216 5.25 -26.26 -4.85
N GLN A 217 5.93 -25.64 -5.81
CA GLN A 217 6.60 -26.33 -6.92
C GLN A 217 8.09 -26.55 -6.67
N ASN A 218 8.65 -25.86 -5.67
CA ASN A 218 10.02 -26.02 -5.18
C ASN A 218 10.03 -26.97 -3.97
#